data_AF-A0A9D9TWR4-F1
#
_entry.id   AF-A0A9D9TWR4-F1
#
_cell.length_a   1.000
_cell.length_b   1.000
_cell.length_c   1.000
_cell.angle_alpha   90.00
_cell.angle_beta   90.00
_cell.angle_gamma   90.00
#
_symmetry.space_group_name_H-M   'P 1'
#
loop_
_entity.id
_entity.type
_entity.pdbx_description
1 polymer ?
#
loop_
_entity_poly.entity_id
_entity_poly.type
_entity_poly.pdbx_seq_one_letter_code
_entity_poly.pdbx_strand_id
1 'polypeptide(L)'
;MFILIGSLKPVNADTNIYHVQIIKWFNEYGTVPGIANLFPRYGLGSNWFNLISIFKIPFFTNNNYTWLNATTVIWFFVWLFNNWKFHQNNASLSIPSKVLSHLYLLLIFFGLFEWELFRDAANSANYDFIVTALTIAIVLFLIEEILLPPNRRKFSFIFAIVCLSLIPLKLSGVFAILLLLYYLLSFKKAKYWIYCFIAGILITIPFLIKNYIITGYPLFPVSLSFSSPDWQVPVAMTDYLRQYIHVTNRFYNIPIDYKQIPELMHKSWISLWFSGILIQQKLIILGAITSLFVIVFKPSFLPDIKKLKILFLLLFLMAVGWFFSAPSPRFGYGVLLILSFFPACLFFGRYISTRLHQPVFLIAIAISCFYIYKKSSPIRSKPAYLVYPVALDKPPGKKINLDSIEFYLPEIINNGWMRDCYDSEVPCIYQENIYLQPRGKSIKDGFKITPQPDSNFVRKYIY
;
A
#
# COMPACT_ATOMS: atom_id res chain seq x y z
N MET A 1 -18.97 -2.53 11.12
CA MET A 1 -18.07 -3.58 10.57
C MET A 1 -16.60 -3.27 10.81
N PHE A 2 -16.03 -2.28 10.13
CA PHE A 2 -14.57 -2.07 10.15
C PHE A 2 -14.01 -1.67 11.51
N ILE A 3 -14.80 -1.02 12.39
CA ILE A 3 -14.42 -0.79 13.80
C ILE A 3 -14.19 -2.14 14.51
N LEU A 4 -15.10 -3.10 14.34
CA LEU A 4 -14.97 -4.44 14.93
C LEU A 4 -13.79 -5.21 14.34
N ILE A 5 -13.55 -5.09 13.04
CA ILE A 5 -12.40 -5.75 12.40
C ILE A 5 -11.10 -5.13 12.89
N GLY A 6 -11.02 -3.80 12.94
CA GLY A 6 -9.82 -3.07 13.33
C GLY A 6 -9.40 -3.24 14.78
N SER A 7 -10.29 -3.75 15.64
CA SER A 7 -9.94 -4.13 17.01
C SER A 7 -9.41 -5.56 17.14
N LEU A 8 -9.47 -6.39 16.10
CA LEU A 8 -8.91 -7.75 16.13
C LEU A 8 -7.40 -7.74 15.89
N LYS A 9 -6.74 -8.88 16.14
CA LYS A 9 -5.33 -9.07 15.81
C LYS A 9 -5.07 -8.83 14.31
N PRO A 10 -3.96 -8.18 13.93
CA PRO A 10 -3.56 -8.05 12.54
C PRO A 10 -3.37 -9.41 11.88
N VAL A 11 -3.92 -9.57 10.68
CA VAL A 11 -3.73 -10.78 9.86
C VAL A 11 -2.51 -10.62 8.94
N ASN A 12 -2.16 -9.38 8.59
CA ASN A 12 -1.03 -9.08 7.73
C ASN A 12 0.30 -9.34 8.46
N ALA A 13 1.09 -10.29 7.97
CA ALA A 13 2.37 -10.66 8.56
C ALA A 13 3.35 -9.48 8.63
N ASP A 14 3.40 -8.61 7.61
CA ASP A 14 4.32 -7.47 7.56
C ASP A 14 4.11 -6.49 8.73
N THR A 15 2.89 -6.43 9.28
CA THR A 15 2.60 -5.61 10.47
C THR A 15 3.41 -6.05 11.68
N ASN A 16 3.55 -7.36 11.87
CA ASN A 16 4.31 -7.95 12.95
C ASN A 16 5.81 -8.02 12.63
N ILE A 17 6.15 -8.22 11.36
CA ILE A 17 7.54 -8.33 10.90
C ILE A 17 8.26 -6.99 10.95
N TYR A 18 7.65 -5.87 10.56
CA TYR A 18 8.40 -4.60 10.58
C TYR A 18 7.58 -3.32 10.72
N HIS A 19 6.28 -3.29 10.38
CA HIS A 19 5.52 -2.02 10.41
C HIS A 19 5.49 -1.40 11.81
N VAL A 20 5.12 -2.21 12.82
CA VAL A 20 5.01 -1.74 14.21
C VAL A 20 6.34 -1.22 14.73
N GLN A 21 7.43 -1.92 14.42
CA GLN A 21 8.77 -1.50 14.84
C GLN A 21 9.20 -0.19 14.17
N ILE A 22 8.95 -0.01 12.86
CA ILE A 22 9.20 1.27 12.19
C ILE A 22 8.41 2.40 12.86
N ILE A 23 7.14 2.16 13.18
CA ILE A 23 6.28 3.15 13.85
C ILE A 23 6.84 3.50 15.24
N LYS A 24 7.31 2.52 16.01
CA LYS A 24 7.94 2.73 17.33
C LYS A 24 9.21 3.53 17.23
N TRP A 25 10.11 3.19 16.31
CA TRP A 25 11.32 3.97 16.04
C TRP A 25 11.01 5.45 15.79
N PHE A 26 10.05 5.74 14.90
CA PHE A 26 9.67 7.11 14.60
C PHE A 26 8.98 7.82 15.78
N ASN A 27 8.19 7.11 16.58
CA ASN A 27 7.49 7.69 17.72
C ASN A 27 8.44 8.00 18.90
N GLU A 28 9.40 7.12 19.18
CA GLU A 28 10.25 7.20 20.38
C GLU A 28 11.58 7.92 20.12
N TYR A 29 12.18 7.75 18.94
CA TYR A 29 13.52 8.27 18.62
C TYR A 29 13.56 9.15 17.36
N GLY A 30 12.47 9.23 16.60
CA GLY A 30 12.41 9.99 15.35
C GLY A 30 13.19 9.31 14.23
N THR A 31 13.97 10.09 13.47
CA THR A 31 14.76 9.55 12.34
C THR A 31 16.18 9.28 12.82
N VAL A 32 16.50 8.00 13.06
CA VAL A 32 17.82 7.57 13.54
C VAL A 32 18.70 7.10 12.37
N PRO A 33 19.97 7.52 12.27
CA PRO A 33 20.85 7.10 11.18
C PRO A 33 21.08 5.59 11.12
N GLY A 34 20.94 5.01 9.94
CA GLY A 34 21.29 3.60 9.70
C GLY A 34 20.43 2.57 10.42
N ILE A 35 19.20 2.88 10.84
CA ILE A 35 18.29 1.87 11.43
C ILE A 35 18.04 0.66 10.52
N ALA A 36 18.17 0.84 9.19
CA ALA A 36 18.07 -0.26 8.24
C ALA A 36 19.23 -1.28 8.34
N ASN A 37 20.29 -0.97 9.10
CA ASN A 37 21.34 -1.92 9.46
C ASN A 37 20.91 -2.92 10.54
N LEU A 38 19.91 -2.59 11.35
CA LEU A 38 19.32 -3.53 12.33
C LEU A 38 18.50 -4.60 11.62
N PHE A 39 17.70 -4.16 10.65
CA PHE A 39 16.92 -5.00 9.77
C PHE A 39 16.62 -4.24 8.46
N PRO A 40 17.00 -4.76 7.29
CA PRO A 40 16.87 -4.03 6.02
C PRO A 40 15.47 -3.53 5.70
N ARG A 41 14.41 -4.23 6.14
CA ARG A 41 13.01 -3.76 5.93
C ARG A 41 12.67 -2.47 6.67
N TYR A 42 13.41 -2.10 7.71
CA TYR A 42 13.26 -0.78 8.34
C TYR A 42 13.56 0.37 7.37
N GLY A 43 14.32 0.10 6.30
CA GLY A 43 14.55 1.02 5.20
C GLY A 43 13.40 1.15 4.19
N LEU A 44 12.44 0.20 4.15
CA LEU A 44 11.29 0.23 3.23
C LEU A 44 10.17 1.20 3.68
N GLY A 45 10.55 2.23 4.45
CA GLY A 45 9.63 3.05 5.23
C GLY A 45 8.71 3.96 4.42
N SER A 46 7.40 3.69 4.50
CA SER A 46 6.34 4.58 4.01
C SER A 46 6.13 5.78 4.93
N ASN A 47 5.81 6.96 4.37
CA ASN A 47 5.32 8.10 5.18
C ASN A 47 3.97 7.81 5.86
N TRP A 48 3.28 6.73 5.47
CA TRP A 48 2.12 6.25 6.20
C TRP A 48 2.48 5.85 7.63
N PHE A 49 3.64 5.22 7.85
CA PHE A 49 4.11 4.88 9.19
C PHE A 49 4.40 6.12 10.04
N ASN A 50 4.90 7.20 9.42
CA ASN A 50 5.09 8.48 10.10
C ASN A 50 3.75 9.08 10.55
N LEU A 51 2.71 8.95 9.71
CA LEU A 51 1.37 9.40 10.10
C LEU A 51 0.84 8.57 11.28
N ILE A 52 0.97 7.24 11.21
CA ILE A 52 0.57 6.37 12.33
C ILE A 52 1.35 6.72 13.61
N SER A 53 2.66 7.01 13.53
CA SER A 53 3.47 7.35 14.70
C SER A 53 3.06 8.66 15.37
N ILE A 54 2.55 9.64 14.60
CA ILE A 54 2.00 10.90 15.13
C ILE A 54 0.65 10.67 15.82
N PHE A 55 -0.20 9.81 15.25
CA PHE A 55 -1.50 9.47 15.83
C PHE A 55 -1.43 8.47 16.99
N LYS A 56 -0.23 7.99 17.35
CA LYS A 56 -0.01 7.22 18.58
C LYS A 56 -0.02 8.18 19.78
N ILE A 57 -1.14 8.23 20.50
CA ILE A 57 -1.33 9.10 21.66
C ILE A 57 -0.99 8.30 22.93
N PRO A 58 0.04 8.70 23.72
CA PRO A 58 0.47 7.96 24.92
C PRO A 58 -0.60 7.82 26.02
N PHE A 59 -1.65 8.64 25.97
CA PHE A 59 -2.77 8.61 26.90
C PHE A 59 -3.55 7.29 26.89
N PHE A 60 -3.61 6.61 25.74
CA PHE A 60 -4.27 5.30 25.66
C PHE A 60 -3.28 4.20 26.05
N THR A 61 -3.64 3.41 27.07
CA THR A 61 -2.82 2.30 27.58
C THR A 61 -2.62 1.15 26.59
N ASN A 62 -3.48 1.05 25.58
CA ASN A 62 -3.42 0.02 24.55
C ASN A 62 -2.93 0.57 23.21
N ASN A 63 -2.06 -0.19 22.55
CA ASN A 63 -1.46 0.16 21.26
C ASN A 63 -2.50 0.46 20.17
N ASN A 64 -2.49 1.69 19.66
CA ASN A 64 -3.47 2.20 18.70
C ASN A 64 -2.98 2.23 17.24
N TYR A 65 -1.99 1.38 16.90
CA TYR A 65 -1.32 1.38 15.59
C TYR A 65 -2.25 1.15 14.39
N THR A 66 -3.42 0.54 14.59
CA THR A 66 -4.38 0.19 13.53
C THR A 66 -5.47 1.26 13.33
N TRP A 67 -5.60 2.25 14.22
CA TRP A 67 -6.73 3.17 14.21
C TRP A 67 -6.80 4.05 12.97
N LEU A 68 -5.65 4.55 12.50
CA LEU A 68 -5.59 5.35 11.28
C LEU A 68 -6.04 4.52 10.08
N ASN A 69 -5.61 3.26 9.99
CA ASN A 69 -6.02 2.35 8.94
C ASN A 69 -7.52 2.05 9.00
N ALA A 70 -8.05 1.67 10.16
CA ALA A 70 -9.48 1.43 10.34
C ALA A 70 -10.32 2.65 9.93
N THR A 71 -9.90 3.84 10.35
CA THR A 71 -10.56 5.11 10.01
C THR A 71 -10.51 5.38 8.50
N THR A 72 -9.37 5.11 7.87
CA THR A 72 -9.19 5.29 6.43
C THR A 72 -10.06 4.33 5.62
N VAL A 73 -10.16 3.07 6.05
CA VAL A 73 -11.06 2.08 5.43
C VAL A 73 -12.51 2.55 5.55
N ILE A 74 -12.94 2.98 6.74
CA ILE A 74 -14.30 3.50 6.96
C ILE A 74 -14.56 4.71 6.04
N TRP A 75 -13.65 5.67 6.02
CA TRP A 75 -13.75 6.85 5.15
C TRP A 75 -13.93 6.45 3.68
N PHE A 76 -13.11 5.52 3.18
CA PHE A 76 -13.16 5.09 1.79
C PHE A 76 -14.51 4.43 1.43
N PHE A 77 -15.02 3.54 2.28
CA PHE A 77 -16.32 2.90 2.03
C PHE A 77 -17.50 3.87 2.17
N VAL A 78 -17.45 4.81 3.11
CA VAL A 78 -18.46 5.88 3.22
C VAL A 78 -18.43 6.76 1.97
N TRP A 79 -17.23 7.11 1.49
CA TRP A 79 -17.05 7.86 0.25
C TRP A 79 -17.61 7.11 -0.97
N LEU A 80 -17.29 5.82 -1.13
CA LEU A 80 -17.86 4.98 -2.19
C LEU A 80 -19.38 4.92 -2.11
N PHE A 81 -19.94 4.73 -0.91
CA PHE A 81 -21.38 4.64 -0.70
C PHE A 81 -22.09 5.95 -1.03
N ASN A 82 -21.56 7.09 -0.60
CA ASN A 82 -22.14 8.41 -0.88
C ASN A 82 -22.15 8.68 -2.39
N ASN A 83 -21.06 8.39 -3.10
CA ASN A 83 -21.01 8.55 -4.55
C ASN A 83 -21.91 7.55 -5.29
N TRP A 84 -21.94 6.29 -4.85
CA TRP A 84 -22.90 5.31 -5.38
C TRP A 84 -24.33 5.83 -5.25
N LYS A 85 -24.73 6.30 -4.06
CA LYS A 85 -26.08 6.78 -3.80
C LYS A 85 -26.42 8.03 -4.61
N PHE A 86 -25.48 8.97 -4.71
CA PHE A 86 -25.61 10.16 -5.54
C PHE A 86 -25.88 9.80 -7.01
N HIS A 87 -25.05 8.94 -7.59
CA HIS A 87 -25.19 8.54 -8.99
C HIS A 87 -26.41 7.64 -9.24
N GLN A 88 -26.78 6.81 -8.26
CA GLN A 88 -27.99 5.98 -8.32
C GLN A 88 -29.25 6.84 -8.38
N ASN A 89 -29.35 7.88 -7.54
CA ASN A 89 -30.50 8.79 -7.53
C ASN A 89 -30.63 9.56 -8.86
N ASN A 90 -29.52 9.82 -9.55
CA ASN A 90 -29.48 10.50 -10.83
C ASN A 90 -29.48 9.55 -12.05
N ALA A 91 -29.55 8.23 -11.83
CA ALA A 91 -29.38 7.24 -12.90
C ALA A 91 -30.55 7.21 -13.90
N SER A 92 -31.74 7.68 -13.52
CA SER A 92 -32.88 7.87 -14.44
C SER A 92 -32.72 9.12 -15.32
N LEU A 93 -31.94 10.10 -14.86
CA LEU A 93 -31.75 11.39 -15.52
C LEU A 93 -30.59 11.35 -16.52
N SER A 94 -29.57 10.53 -16.28
CA SER A 94 -28.41 10.45 -17.17
C SER A 94 -27.80 9.04 -17.27
N ILE A 95 -27.48 8.62 -18.50
CA ILE A 95 -26.74 7.38 -18.76
C ILE A 95 -25.36 7.39 -18.08
N PRO A 96 -24.58 8.49 -18.06
CA PRO A 96 -23.31 8.51 -17.36
C PRO A 96 -23.44 8.30 -15.84
N SER A 97 -24.43 8.91 -15.17
CA SER A 97 -24.69 8.64 -13.74
C SER A 97 -25.10 7.18 -13.54
N LYS A 98 -25.89 6.61 -14.46
CA LYS A 98 -26.19 5.18 -14.42
C LYS A 98 -24.92 4.33 -14.52
N VAL A 99 -23.99 4.61 -15.43
CA VAL A 99 -22.70 3.88 -15.54
C VAL A 99 -21.87 4.01 -14.26
N LEU A 100 -21.73 5.22 -13.72
CA LEU A 100 -21.00 5.49 -12.49
C LEU A 100 -21.62 4.76 -11.29
N SER A 101 -22.95 4.74 -11.18
CA SER A 101 -23.62 4.02 -10.10
C SER A 101 -23.30 2.52 -10.11
N HIS A 102 -23.21 1.87 -11.28
CA HIS A 102 -22.78 0.47 -11.37
C HIS A 102 -21.31 0.31 -10.97
N LEU A 103 -20.44 1.22 -11.41
CA LEU A 103 -19.01 1.18 -11.09
C LEU A 103 -18.76 1.29 -9.58
N TYR A 104 -19.36 2.28 -8.92
CA TYR A 104 -19.23 2.45 -7.48
C TYR A 104 -19.77 1.24 -6.73
N LEU A 105 -20.91 0.66 -7.17
CA LEU A 105 -21.45 -0.56 -6.56
C LEU A 105 -20.50 -1.76 -6.71
N LEU A 106 -19.89 -1.95 -7.89
CA LEU A 106 -18.90 -3.01 -8.11
C LEU A 106 -17.66 -2.83 -7.24
N LEU A 107 -17.18 -1.60 -7.05
CA LEU A 107 -16.05 -1.32 -6.16
C LEU A 107 -16.39 -1.59 -4.69
N ILE A 108 -17.60 -1.21 -4.24
CA ILE A 108 -18.09 -1.55 -2.89
C ILE A 108 -18.15 -3.06 -2.73
N PHE A 109 -18.77 -3.76 -3.68
CA PHE A 109 -18.87 -5.21 -3.65
C PHE A 109 -17.48 -5.84 -3.60
N PHE A 110 -16.62 -5.56 -4.57
CA PHE A 110 -15.25 -6.09 -4.59
C PHE A 110 -14.52 -5.83 -3.26
N GLY A 111 -14.55 -4.61 -2.73
CA GLY A 111 -13.89 -4.29 -1.47
C GLY A 111 -14.46 -5.01 -0.25
N LEU A 112 -15.76 -5.36 -0.23
CA LEU A 112 -16.36 -6.15 0.86
C LEU A 112 -15.98 -7.64 0.79
N PHE A 113 -15.70 -8.16 -0.40
CA PHE A 113 -15.34 -9.57 -0.61
C PHE A 113 -13.84 -9.82 -0.64
N GLU A 114 -13.06 -8.86 -1.10
CA GLU A 114 -11.60 -8.92 -1.10
C GLU A 114 -11.10 -8.81 0.35
N TRP A 115 -10.37 -9.83 0.79
CA TRP A 115 -9.95 -10.00 2.17
C TRP A 115 -8.61 -9.31 2.50
N GLU A 116 -7.60 -9.49 1.64
CA GLU A 116 -6.20 -9.22 1.96
C GLU A 116 -5.89 -7.73 1.99
N LEU A 117 -6.45 -6.97 1.05
CA LEU A 117 -6.16 -5.55 0.89
C LEU A 117 -7.23 -4.66 1.50
N PHE A 118 -8.52 -4.97 1.36
CA PHE A 118 -9.59 -4.05 1.78
C PHE A 118 -10.04 -4.29 3.23
N ARG A 119 -10.35 -5.53 3.59
CA ARG A 119 -10.88 -5.84 4.92
C ARG A 119 -9.79 -5.87 5.99
N ASP A 120 -8.72 -6.62 5.77
CA ASP A 120 -7.62 -6.76 6.72
C ASP A 120 -6.72 -5.51 6.77
N ALA A 121 -6.91 -4.54 5.87
CA ALA A 121 -6.30 -3.23 6.05
C ALA A 121 -6.74 -2.58 7.37
N ALA A 122 -8.00 -2.76 7.77
CA ALA A 122 -8.53 -2.12 8.98
C ALA A 122 -7.85 -2.60 10.27
N ASN A 123 -7.29 -3.82 10.30
CA ASN A 123 -6.64 -4.40 11.49
C ASN A 123 -5.12 -4.47 11.38
N SER A 124 -4.54 -3.88 10.35
CA SER A 124 -3.09 -3.88 10.12
C SER A 124 -2.56 -2.45 10.04
N ALA A 125 -1.24 -2.31 10.00
CA ALA A 125 -0.57 -1.03 9.73
C ALA A 125 -0.16 -0.88 8.24
N ASN A 126 -0.66 -1.76 7.37
CA ASN A 126 -0.26 -1.79 5.96
C ASN A 126 -0.66 -0.49 5.22
N TYR A 127 0.24 0.06 4.40
CA TYR A 127 0.07 1.25 3.59
C TYR A 127 -0.44 0.97 2.16
N ASP A 128 -0.53 -0.29 1.72
CA ASP A 128 -1.01 -0.65 0.38
C ASP A 128 -2.46 -0.20 0.12
N PHE A 129 -3.30 -0.26 1.17
CA PHE A 129 -4.71 0.09 1.08
C PHE A 129 -4.90 1.58 0.78
N ILE A 130 -4.25 2.48 1.53
CA ILE A 130 -4.39 3.92 1.31
C ILE A 130 -3.91 4.31 -0.10
N VAL A 131 -2.80 3.72 -0.57
CA VAL A 131 -2.30 3.95 -1.93
C VAL A 131 -3.32 3.51 -2.98
N THR A 132 -3.95 2.35 -2.78
CA THR A 132 -5.01 1.83 -3.65
C THR A 132 -6.25 2.72 -3.63
N ALA A 133 -6.74 3.08 -2.45
CA ALA A 133 -7.92 3.91 -2.24
C ALA A 133 -7.76 5.31 -2.87
N LEU A 134 -6.61 5.95 -2.65
CA LEU A 134 -6.31 7.26 -3.25
C LEU A 134 -6.13 7.16 -4.78
N THR A 135 -5.51 6.10 -5.29
CA THR A 135 -5.41 5.87 -6.74
C THR A 135 -6.80 5.73 -7.36
N ILE A 136 -7.68 4.92 -6.76
CA ILE A 136 -9.08 4.78 -7.21
C ILE A 136 -9.79 6.15 -7.17
N ALA A 137 -9.64 6.93 -6.10
CA ALA A 137 -10.26 8.24 -5.98
C ALA A 137 -9.76 9.24 -7.04
N ILE A 138 -8.45 9.28 -7.32
CA ILE A 138 -7.85 10.10 -8.39
C ILE A 138 -8.47 9.73 -9.74
N VAL A 139 -8.50 8.43 -10.06
CA VAL A 139 -8.97 7.98 -11.37
C VAL A 139 -10.47 8.20 -11.53
N LEU A 140 -11.26 7.95 -10.48
CA LEU A 140 -12.70 8.22 -10.49
C LEU A 140 -13.01 9.71 -10.63
N PHE A 141 -12.24 10.59 -9.98
CA PHE A 141 -12.35 12.04 -10.20
C PHE A 141 -12.20 12.41 -11.67
N LEU A 142 -11.19 11.85 -12.36
CA LEU A 142 -10.99 12.09 -13.80
C LEU A 142 -12.09 11.48 -14.66
N ILE A 143 -12.55 10.27 -14.35
CA ILE A 143 -13.63 9.60 -15.07
C ILE A 143 -14.94 10.41 -14.94
N GLU A 144 -15.30 10.84 -13.74
CA GLU A 144 -16.49 11.66 -13.51
C GLU A 144 -16.42 12.96 -14.30
N GLU A 145 -15.26 13.63 -14.31
CA GLU A 145 -15.10 14.86 -15.07
C GLU A 145 -15.23 14.67 -16.59
N ILE A 146 -14.86 13.50 -17.11
CA ILE A 146 -15.02 13.15 -18.53
C ILE A 146 -16.47 12.81 -18.86
N LEU A 147 -17.15 12.07 -17.98
CA LEU A 147 -18.52 11.59 -18.15
C LEU A 147 -19.57 12.67 -17.92
N LEU A 148 -19.33 13.54 -16.95
CA LEU A 148 -20.21 14.60 -16.47
C LEU A 148 -19.42 15.92 -16.46
N PRO A 149 -19.05 16.46 -17.64
CA PRO A 149 -18.19 17.63 -17.73
C PRO A 149 -18.84 18.84 -17.04
N PRO A 150 -18.12 19.52 -16.13
CA PRO A 150 -18.65 20.72 -15.47
C PRO A 150 -18.74 21.89 -16.46
N ASN A 151 -19.72 22.77 -16.27
CA ASN A 151 -19.86 24.01 -17.05
C ASN A 151 -18.57 24.86 -17.07
N ARG A 152 -17.85 24.89 -15.95
CA ARG A 152 -16.52 25.50 -15.84
C ARG A 152 -15.61 24.60 -15.04
N ARG A 153 -14.55 24.08 -15.67
CA ARG A 153 -13.51 23.32 -14.99
C ARG A 153 -12.68 24.24 -14.08
N LYS A 154 -12.68 23.94 -12.78
CA LYS A 154 -11.81 24.61 -11.79
C LYS A 154 -10.61 23.73 -11.47
N PHE A 155 -9.46 24.37 -11.27
CA PHE A 155 -8.26 23.67 -10.81
C PHE A 155 -8.44 23.23 -9.35
N SER A 156 -8.22 21.96 -9.08
CA SER A 156 -8.26 21.34 -7.75
C SER A 156 -6.83 21.12 -7.28
N PHE A 157 -6.39 21.95 -6.34
CA PHE A 157 -5.06 21.78 -5.74
C PHE A 157 -4.99 20.51 -4.87
N ILE A 158 -6.12 20.10 -4.27
CA ILE A 158 -6.24 18.85 -3.53
C ILE A 158 -5.92 17.64 -4.42
N PHE A 159 -6.43 17.62 -5.66
CA PHE A 159 -6.10 16.56 -6.63
C PHE A 159 -4.59 16.46 -6.84
N ALA A 160 -3.91 17.60 -7.02
CA ALA A 160 -2.46 17.63 -7.19
C ALA A 160 -1.70 17.11 -5.95
N ILE A 161 -2.10 17.54 -4.75
CA ILE A 161 -1.50 17.08 -3.50
C ILE A 161 -1.66 15.55 -3.35
N VAL A 162 -2.85 15.01 -3.63
CA VAL A 162 -3.10 13.56 -3.51
C VAL A 162 -2.24 12.77 -4.49
N CYS A 163 -2.13 13.19 -5.75
CA CYS A 163 -1.24 12.55 -6.73
C CYS A 163 0.24 12.55 -6.26
N LEU A 164 0.72 13.69 -5.76
CA LEU A 164 2.11 13.82 -5.29
C LEU A 164 2.38 13.02 -4.01
N SER A 165 1.38 12.94 -3.12
CA SER A 165 1.47 12.21 -1.85
C SER A 165 1.58 10.70 -2.03
N LEU A 166 1.17 10.14 -3.18
CA LEU A 166 1.33 8.71 -3.45
C LEU A 166 2.80 8.27 -3.47
N ILE A 167 3.73 9.14 -3.87
CA ILE A 167 5.16 8.82 -3.98
C ILE A 167 5.79 8.49 -2.60
N PRO A 168 5.71 9.36 -1.58
CA PRO A 168 6.26 9.04 -0.26
C PRO A 168 5.45 7.98 0.51
N LEU A 169 4.19 7.74 0.14
CA LEU A 169 3.42 6.60 0.67
C LEU A 169 3.94 5.28 0.11
N LYS A 170 4.31 5.24 -1.17
CA LYS A 170 4.91 4.07 -1.84
C LYS A 170 5.62 4.51 -3.10
N LEU A 171 6.87 4.07 -3.32
CA LEU A 171 7.68 4.50 -4.47
C LEU A 171 6.98 4.29 -5.83
N SER A 172 6.18 3.23 -5.99
CA SER A 172 5.38 2.99 -7.21
C SER A 172 4.30 4.05 -7.46
N GLY A 173 3.99 4.90 -6.47
CA GLY A 173 3.13 6.06 -6.61
C GLY A 173 3.66 7.11 -7.59
N VAL A 174 4.93 7.01 -8.02
CA VAL A 174 5.51 7.85 -9.10
C VAL A 174 4.68 7.77 -10.39
N PHE A 175 4.03 6.64 -10.67
CA PHE A 175 3.19 6.49 -11.85
C PHE A 175 1.95 7.42 -11.83
N ALA A 176 1.53 7.92 -10.67
CA ALA A 176 0.45 8.91 -10.57
C ALA A 176 0.82 10.28 -11.15
N ILE A 177 2.11 10.56 -11.35
CA ILE A 177 2.57 11.77 -12.06
C ILE A 177 1.97 11.82 -13.47
N LEU A 178 1.77 10.68 -14.14
CA LEU A 178 1.13 10.63 -15.46
C LEU A 178 -0.28 11.25 -15.43
N LEU A 179 -1.05 10.96 -14.39
CA LEU A 179 -2.40 11.50 -14.20
C LEU A 179 -2.37 12.99 -13.82
N LEU A 180 -1.38 13.40 -13.01
CA LEU A 180 -1.18 14.81 -12.67
C LEU A 180 -0.80 15.65 -13.90
N LEU A 181 0.11 15.16 -14.75
CA LEU A 181 0.49 15.83 -15.98
C LEU A 181 -0.69 15.94 -16.94
N TYR A 182 -1.46 14.86 -17.11
CA TYR A 182 -2.70 14.87 -17.88
C TYR A 182 -3.69 15.94 -17.37
N TYR A 183 -3.87 16.04 -16.06
CA TYR A 183 -4.70 17.05 -15.43
C TYR A 183 -4.18 18.48 -15.69
N LEU A 184 -2.89 18.73 -15.49
CA LEU A 184 -2.27 20.06 -15.66
C LEU A 184 -2.28 20.56 -17.11
N LEU A 185 -2.07 19.67 -18.07
CA LEU A 185 -2.09 19.99 -19.50
C LEU A 185 -3.45 20.55 -19.95
N SER A 186 -4.51 20.25 -19.22
CA SER A 186 -5.85 20.76 -19.53
C SER A 186 -6.08 22.23 -19.17
N PHE A 187 -5.28 22.81 -18.27
CA PHE A 187 -5.49 24.18 -17.79
C PHE A 187 -4.60 25.22 -18.47
N LYS A 188 -3.52 24.83 -19.16
CA LYS A 188 -2.58 25.69 -19.90
C LYS A 188 -2.14 26.98 -19.15
N LYS A 189 -2.10 26.96 -17.82
CA LYS A 189 -1.75 28.11 -16.97
C LYS A 189 -0.50 27.80 -16.15
N ALA A 190 0.59 28.55 -16.38
CA ALA A 190 1.89 28.34 -15.74
C ALA A 190 1.82 28.33 -14.21
N LYS A 191 0.98 29.16 -13.59
CA LYS A 191 0.83 29.22 -12.13
C LYS A 191 0.48 27.87 -11.49
N TYR A 192 -0.33 27.04 -12.15
CA TYR A 192 -0.70 25.72 -11.60
C TYR A 192 0.47 24.73 -11.66
N TRP A 193 1.31 24.83 -12.69
CA TRP A 193 2.55 24.06 -12.77
C TRP A 193 3.51 24.45 -11.65
N ILE A 194 3.66 25.76 -11.39
CA ILE A 194 4.47 26.28 -10.29
C ILE A 194 3.95 25.76 -8.94
N TYR A 195 2.63 25.83 -8.70
CA TYR A 195 2.04 25.33 -7.45
C TYR A 195 2.30 23.83 -7.25
N CYS A 196 2.12 23.02 -8.30
CA CYS A 196 2.40 21.59 -8.24
C CYS A 196 3.89 21.29 -8.05
N PHE A 197 4.78 22.08 -8.67
CA PHE A 197 6.23 21.92 -8.52
C PHE A 197 6.67 22.21 -7.08
N ILE A 198 6.23 23.33 -6.52
CA ILE A 198 6.51 23.70 -5.11
C ILE A 198 5.95 22.64 -4.16
N ALA A 199 4.69 22.21 -4.36
CA ALA A 199 4.10 21.14 -3.56
C ALA A 199 4.88 19.82 -3.68
N GLY A 200 5.33 19.49 -4.90
CA GLY A 200 6.16 18.31 -5.16
C GLY A 200 7.45 18.33 -4.37
N ILE A 201 8.17 19.45 -4.36
CA ILE A 201 9.38 19.65 -3.53
C ILE A 201 9.06 19.45 -2.05
N LEU A 202 8.05 20.15 -1.53
CA LEU A 202 7.70 20.11 -0.11
C LEU A 202 7.27 18.72 0.38
N ILE A 203 6.64 17.93 -0.49
CA ILE A 203 6.17 16.58 -0.15
C ILE A 203 7.30 15.54 -0.30
N THR A 204 8.10 15.63 -1.36
CA THR A 204 9.07 14.57 -1.71
C THR A 204 10.44 14.76 -1.05
N ILE A 205 10.94 15.99 -0.90
CA ILE A 205 12.27 16.22 -0.32
C ILE A 205 12.38 15.70 1.12
N PRO A 206 11.43 15.96 2.04
CA PRO A 206 11.53 15.42 3.40
C PRO A 206 11.54 13.89 3.44
N PHE A 207 10.81 13.24 2.53
CA PHE A 207 10.83 11.79 2.38
C PHE A 207 12.20 11.26 1.93
N LEU A 208 12.81 11.90 0.92
CA LEU A 208 14.13 11.53 0.42
C LEU A 208 15.22 11.73 1.48
N ILE A 209 15.18 12.84 2.21
CA ILE A 209 16.10 13.12 3.33
C ILE A 209 15.95 12.06 4.42
N LYS A 210 14.70 11.78 4.84
CA LYS A 210 14.41 10.74 5.84
C LYS A 210 15.02 9.40 5.41
N ASN A 211 14.74 8.95 4.18
CA ASN A 211 15.25 7.69 3.64
C ASN A 211 16.78 7.64 3.61
N TYR A 212 17.41 8.74 3.20
CA TYR A 212 18.86 8.86 3.20
C TYR A 212 19.46 8.79 4.61
N ILE A 213 18.82 9.40 5.62
CA ILE A 213 19.28 9.27 7.01
C ILE A 213 19.15 7.81 7.48
N ILE A 214 18.00 7.17 7.28
CA ILE A 214 17.77 5.81 7.82
C ILE A 214 18.55 4.70 7.12
N THR A 215 18.96 4.91 5.85
CA THR A 215 19.59 3.85 5.03
C THR A 215 20.90 4.23 4.36
N GLY A 216 21.20 5.52 4.22
CA GLY A 216 22.23 6.01 3.31
C GLY A 216 21.82 6.05 1.84
N TYR A 217 20.54 5.81 1.50
CA TYR A 217 20.00 5.86 0.14
C TYR A 217 18.66 6.62 0.08
N PRO A 218 18.49 7.65 -0.77
CA PRO A 218 17.23 8.41 -0.85
C PRO A 218 16.03 7.58 -1.35
N LEU A 219 16.28 6.61 -2.23
CA LEU A 219 15.26 5.78 -2.88
C LEU A 219 15.44 4.29 -2.53
N PHE A 220 15.79 3.98 -1.28
CA PHE A 220 15.98 2.60 -0.82
C PHE A 220 14.81 1.67 -1.22
N PRO A 221 15.06 0.44 -1.72
CA PRO A 221 16.34 -0.26 -1.82
C PRO A 221 17.06 -0.06 -3.18
N VAL A 222 16.89 1.08 -3.84
CA VAL A 222 17.79 1.46 -4.94
C VAL A 222 19.13 1.87 -4.33
N SER A 223 20.20 1.14 -4.68
CA SER A 223 21.58 1.34 -4.21
C SER A 223 22.26 2.57 -4.83
N LEU A 224 21.51 3.64 -5.09
CA LEU A 224 22.01 4.92 -5.58
C LEU A 224 22.06 5.93 -4.43
N SER A 225 23.23 6.51 -4.19
CA SER A 225 23.43 7.52 -3.16
C SER A 225 24.31 8.65 -3.63
N PHE A 226 24.19 9.81 -3.00
CA PHE A 226 25.01 10.99 -3.28
C PHE A 226 26.39 10.90 -2.62
N SER A 227 26.51 10.12 -1.55
CA SER A 227 27.75 9.90 -0.81
C SER A 227 27.69 8.58 -0.05
N SER A 228 28.80 8.19 0.57
CA SER A 228 28.91 6.95 1.36
C SER A 228 29.11 7.28 2.84
N PRO A 229 28.05 7.66 3.56
CA PRO A 229 28.14 7.88 5.00
C PRO A 229 28.45 6.56 5.72
N ASP A 230 29.04 6.64 6.92
CA ASP A 230 29.47 5.45 7.68
C ASP A 230 28.32 4.53 8.11
N TRP A 231 27.08 5.03 8.12
CA TRP A 231 25.85 4.27 8.42
C TRP A 231 25.13 3.72 7.19
N GLN A 232 25.68 3.93 5.99
CA GLN A 232 25.07 3.42 4.75
C GLN A 232 24.93 1.90 4.81
N VAL A 233 23.73 1.40 4.51
CA VAL A 233 23.49 -0.05 4.42
C VAL A 233 24.40 -0.63 3.34
N PRO A 234 25.12 -1.74 3.60
CA PRO A 234 25.97 -2.39 2.61
C PRO A 234 25.27 -2.54 1.25
N VAL A 235 25.97 -2.16 0.17
CA VAL A 235 25.43 -2.24 -1.20
C VAL A 235 24.97 -3.66 -1.51
N ALA A 236 25.76 -4.68 -1.14
CA ALA A 236 25.44 -6.08 -1.36
C ALA A 236 24.12 -6.50 -0.68
N MET A 237 23.86 -6.06 0.56
CA MET A 237 22.60 -6.33 1.26
C MET A 237 21.43 -5.56 0.65
N THR A 238 21.67 -4.31 0.24
CA THR A 238 20.67 -3.46 -0.42
C THR A 238 20.20 -4.07 -1.75
N ASP A 239 21.15 -4.49 -2.59
CA ASP A 239 20.84 -5.16 -3.85
C ASP A 239 20.21 -6.53 -3.65
N TYR A 240 20.63 -7.29 -2.65
CA TYR A 240 19.99 -8.57 -2.32
C TYR A 240 18.55 -8.37 -1.87
N LEU A 241 18.26 -7.39 -1.00
CA LEU A 241 16.88 -7.04 -0.61
C LEU A 241 16.04 -6.64 -1.82
N ARG A 242 16.59 -5.81 -2.73
CA ARG A 242 15.89 -5.42 -3.96
C ARG A 242 15.54 -6.64 -4.81
N GLN A 243 16.47 -7.56 -5.00
CA GLN A 243 16.24 -8.81 -5.73
C GLN A 243 15.21 -9.69 -5.00
N TYR A 244 15.29 -9.80 -3.68
CA TYR A 244 14.34 -10.52 -2.84
C TYR A 244 12.91 -10.01 -3.05
N ILE A 245 12.70 -8.68 -3.04
CA ILE A 245 11.39 -8.07 -3.31
C ILE A 245 10.91 -8.40 -4.73
N HIS A 246 11.79 -8.36 -5.74
CA HIS A 246 11.39 -8.71 -7.10
C HIS A 246 11.01 -10.18 -7.24
N VAL A 247 11.84 -11.10 -6.74
CA VAL A 247 11.58 -12.56 -6.82
C VAL A 247 10.30 -12.92 -6.08
N THR A 248 10.11 -12.44 -4.85
CA THR A 248 8.88 -12.73 -4.06
C THR A 248 7.60 -12.27 -4.76
N ASN A 249 7.64 -11.16 -5.50
CA ASN A 249 6.51 -10.71 -6.29
C ASN A 249 6.31 -11.50 -7.60
N ARG A 250 7.39 -11.95 -8.24
CA ARG A 250 7.35 -12.78 -9.46
C ARG A 250 6.89 -14.21 -9.17
N PHE A 251 7.26 -14.77 -8.02
CA PHE A 251 6.90 -16.12 -7.59
C PHE A 251 5.77 -16.07 -6.54
N TYR A 252 4.78 -15.20 -6.76
CA TYR A 252 3.64 -15.03 -5.87
C TYR A 252 2.90 -16.36 -5.64
N ASN A 253 2.65 -16.72 -4.37
CA ASN A 253 2.06 -18.01 -3.96
C ASN A 253 2.82 -19.26 -4.44
N ILE A 254 4.10 -19.14 -4.79
CA ILE A 254 4.96 -20.26 -5.16
C ILE A 254 6.05 -20.40 -4.11
N PRO A 255 6.25 -21.60 -3.52
CA PRO A 255 7.38 -21.85 -2.64
C PRO A 255 8.71 -21.64 -3.38
N ILE A 256 9.61 -20.85 -2.78
CA ILE A 256 10.94 -20.57 -3.31
C ILE A 256 12.00 -20.76 -2.23
N ASP A 257 13.20 -21.15 -2.65
CA ASP A 257 14.39 -21.14 -1.77
C ASP A 257 15.01 -19.75 -1.78
N TYR A 258 14.92 -19.04 -0.66
CA TYR A 258 15.46 -17.69 -0.48
C TYR A 258 16.99 -17.61 -0.53
N LYS A 259 17.70 -18.75 -0.55
CA LYS A 259 19.16 -18.77 -0.78
C LYS A 259 19.53 -18.66 -2.27
N GLN A 260 18.56 -18.87 -3.16
CA GLN A 260 18.74 -18.90 -4.62
C GLN A 260 18.16 -17.65 -5.30
N ILE A 261 18.03 -16.53 -4.56
CA ILE A 261 17.44 -15.29 -5.07
C ILE A 261 18.18 -14.77 -6.32
N PRO A 262 19.53 -14.71 -6.36
CA PRO A 262 20.24 -14.28 -7.57
C PRO A 262 19.93 -15.16 -8.79
N GLU A 263 19.85 -16.47 -8.61
CA GLU A 263 19.55 -17.43 -9.68
C GLU A 263 18.11 -17.28 -10.17
N LEU A 264 17.15 -17.12 -9.24
CA LEU A 264 15.73 -16.93 -9.55
C LEU A 264 15.43 -15.62 -10.26
N MET A 265 16.26 -14.57 -10.09
CA MET A 265 16.10 -13.29 -10.79
C MET A 265 16.20 -13.43 -12.31
N HIS A 266 16.96 -14.40 -12.80
CA HIS A 266 17.17 -14.66 -14.24
C HIS A 266 16.25 -15.76 -14.80
N LYS A 267 15.50 -16.45 -13.94
CA LYS A 267 14.58 -17.51 -14.35
C LYS A 267 13.33 -16.93 -15.02
N SER A 268 12.82 -17.63 -16.02
CA SER A 268 11.52 -17.31 -16.63
C SER A 268 10.42 -17.41 -15.57
N TRP A 269 9.69 -16.31 -15.38
CA TRP A 269 8.77 -16.18 -14.25
C TRP A 269 7.31 -16.02 -14.66
N ILE A 270 7.00 -15.53 -15.86
CA ILE A 270 5.61 -15.16 -16.24
C ILE A 270 4.63 -16.34 -16.14
N SER A 271 5.03 -17.53 -16.62
CA SER A 271 4.19 -18.73 -16.56
C SER A 271 3.94 -19.18 -15.12
N LEU A 272 5.00 -19.17 -14.30
CA LEU A 272 4.93 -19.52 -12.88
C LEU A 272 4.11 -18.49 -12.10
N TRP A 273 4.38 -17.20 -12.31
CA TRP A 273 3.59 -16.12 -11.75
C TRP A 273 2.10 -16.31 -12.04
N PHE A 274 1.74 -16.55 -13.30
CA PHE A 274 0.36 -16.76 -13.69
C PHE A 274 -0.25 -18.00 -13.03
N SER A 275 0.51 -19.08 -12.82
CA SER A 275 0.00 -20.25 -12.09
C SER A 275 -0.28 -19.95 -10.61
N GLY A 276 0.55 -19.12 -9.97
CA GLY A 276 0.39 -18.69 -8.58
C GLY A 276 -0.72 -17.65 -8.33
N ILE A 277 -1.13 -16.89 -9.35
CA ILE A 277 -2.24 -15.93 -9.22
C ILE A 277 -3.58 -16.67 -8.95
N LEU A 278 -4.32 -16.17 -7.96
CA LEU A 278 -5.65 -16.70 -7.59
C LEU A 278 -6.67 -16.49 -8.71
N ILE A 279 -7.67 -17.37 -8.81
CA ILE A 279 -8.68 -17.30 -9.89
C ILE A 279 -9.39 -15.93 -9.95
N GLN A 280 -9.77 -15.38 -8.79
CA GLN A 280 -10.39 -14.06 -8.70
C GLN A 280 -9.48 -12.94 -9.23
N GLN A 281 -8.18 -13.01 -8.96
CA GLN A 281 -7.19 -12.06 -9.47
C GLN A 281 -6.98 -12.20 -10.98
N LYS A 282 -6.98 -13.45 -11.50
CA LYS A 282 -6.94 -13.72 -12.94
C LYS A 282 -8.11 -13.08 -13.67
N LEU A 283 -9.32 -13.16 -13.12
CA LEU A 283 -10.51 -12.51 -13.70
C LEU A 283 -10.37 -10.99 -13.75
N ILE A 284 -9.84 -10.36 -12.69
CA ILE A 284 -9.56 -8.92 -12.68
C ILE A 284 -8.54 -8.54 -13.76
N ILE A 285 -7.43 -9.28 -13.86
CA ILE A 285 -6.38 -9.04 -14.86
C ILE A 285 -6.93 -9.23 -16.28
N LEU A 286 -7.70 -10.29 -16.51
CA LEU A 286 -8.34 -10.54 -17.81
C LEU A 286 -9.27 -9.39 -18.18
N GLY A 287 -10.12 -8.94 -17.25
CA GLY A 287 -10.97 -7.76 -17.46
C GLY A 287 -10.18 -6.47 -17.71
N ALA A 288 -9.03 -6.31 -17.04
CA ALA A 288 -8.15 -5.17 -17.30
C ALA A 288 -7.55 -5.23 -18.72
N ILE A 289 -7.20 -6.40 -19.23
CA ILE A 289 -6.72 -6.57 -20.61
C ILE A 289 -7.83 -6.28 -21.63
N THR A 290 -9.06 -6.79 -21.39
CA THR A 290 -10.20 -6.51 -22.29
C THR A 290 -10.58 -5.03 -22.33
N SER A 291 -10.13 -4.22 -21.37
CA SER A 291 -10.31 -2.78 -21.41
C SER A 291 -9.63 -2.08 -22.59
N LEU A 292 -8.69 -2.75 -23.29
CA LEU A 292 -8.17 -2.31 -24.58
C LEU A 292 -9.28 -2.09 -25.61
N PHE A 293 -10.42 -2.80 -25.50
CA PHE A 293 -11.57 -2.57 -26.36
C PHE A 293 -12.20 -1.17 -26.18
N VAL A 294 -12.05 -0.52 -25.02
CA VAL A 294 -12.44 0.90 -24.83
C VAL A 294 -11.66 1.84 -25.76
N ILE A 295 -10.43 1.47 -26.11
CA ILE A 295 -9.58 2.25 -27.03
C ILE A 295 -10.14 2.19 -28.45
N VAL A 296 -10.80 1.09 -28.82
CA VAL A 296 -11.33 0.88 -30.17
C VAL A 296 -12.76 1.40 -30.30
N PHE A 297 -13.66 1.03 -29.39
CA PHE A 297 -15.09 1.32 -29.52
C PHE A 297 -15.49 2.67 -28.90
N LYS A 298 -16.40 3.38 -29.58
CA LYS A 298 -16.96 4.66 -29.11
C LYS A 298 -18.42 4.48 -28.67
N PRO A 299 -18.72 4.48 -27.35
CA PRO A 299 -20.10 4.61 -26.87
C PRO A 299 -20.75 5.92 -27.35
N SER A 300 -21.99 5.83 -27.82
CA SER A 300 -22.73 6.97 -28.41
C SER A 300 -23.04 8.10 -27.43
N PHE A 301 -23.12 7.82 -26.13
CA PHE A 301 -23.47 8.79 -25.09
C PHE A 301 -22.27 9.55 -24.52
N LEU A 302 -21.04 9.25 -24.97
CA LEU A 302 -19.85 9.89 -24.44
C LEU A 302 -19.57 11.23 -25.15
N PRO A 303 -19.46 12.34 -24.40
CA PRO A 303 -19.19 13.64 -24.99
C PRO A 303 -17.78 13.72 -25.59
N ASP A 304 -16.79 13.12 -24.92
CA ASP A 304 -15.38 13.18 -25.35
C ASP A 304 -14.66 11.83 -25.14
N ILE A 305 -14.79 10.95 -26.14
CA ILE A 305 -14.10 9.66 -26.14
C ILE A 305 -12.56 9.82 -26.19
N LYS A 306 -12.03 10.92 -26.74
CA LYS A 306 -10.58 11.09 -26.89
C LYS A 306 -9.93 11.22 -25.52
N LYS A 307 -10.52 12.03 -24.63
CA LYS A 307 -10.05 12.13 -23.23
C LYS A 307 -10.08 10.79 -22.51
N LEU A 308 -11.14 10.02 -22.69
CA LEU A 308 -11.26 8.69 -22.09
C LEU A 308 -10.19 7.72 -22.62
N LYS A 309 -9.95 7.70 -23.94
CA LYS A 309 -8.89 6.87 -24.55
C LYS A 309 -7.50 7.23 -24.02
N ILE A 310 -7.19 8.52 -23.88
CA ILE A 310 -5.92 8.98 -23.29
C ILE A 310 -5.81 8.51 -21.84
N LEU A 311 -6.86 8.71 -21.02
CA LEU A 311 -6.86 8.25 -19.63
C LEU A 311 -6.59 6.73 -19.55
N PHE A 312 -7.28 5.92 -20.36
CA PHE A 312 -7.07 4.47 -20.39
C PHE A 312 -5.66 4.09 -20.82
N LEU A 313 -5.08 4.76 -21.82
CA LEU A 313 -3.70 4.55 -22.20
C LEU A 313 -2.74 4.82 -21.02
N LEU A 314 -2.95 5.90 -20.27
CA LEU A 314 -2.15 6.19 -19.07
C LEU A 314 -2.32 5.11 -18.01
N LEU A 315 -3.54 4.67 -17.74
CA LEU A 315 -3.81 3.57 -16.81
C LEU A 315 -3.12 2.27 -17.24
N PHE A 316 -3.10 1.95 -18.55
CA PHE A 316 -2.34 0.83 -19.08
C PHE A 316 -0.84 0.97 -18.84
N LEU A 317 -0.27 2.16 -19.05
CA LEU A 317 1.14 2.42 -18.73
C LEU A 317 1.45 2.23 -17.24
N MET A 318 0.55 2.68 -16.35
CA MET A 318 0.67 2.44 -14.92
C MET A 318 0.60 0.94 -14.58
N ALA A 319 -0.29 0.18 -15.25
CA ALA A 319 -0.40 -1.27 -15.08
C ALA A 319 0.83 -2.02 -15.60
N VAL A 320 1.40 -1.59 -16.73
CA VAL A 320 2.68 -2.12 -17.24
C VAL A 320 3.81 -1.84 -16.25
N GLY A 321 3.85 -0.62 -15.68
CA GLY A 321 4.78 -0.25 -14.61
C GLY A 321 4.68 -1.20 -13.41
N TRP A 322 3.46 -1.45 -12.92
CA TRP A 322 3.19 -2.43 -11.86
C TRP A 322 3.69 -3.84 -12.22
N PHE A 323 3.38 -4.32 -13.42
CA PHE A 323 3.69 -5.68 -13.86
C PHE A 323 5.21 -5.96 -13.87
N PHE A 324 6.01 -4.99 -14.32
CA PHE A 324 7.46 -5.15 -14.35
C PHE A 324 8.16 -4.79 -13.02
N SER A 325 7.54 -3.98 -12.16
CA SER A 325 8.11 -3.63 -10.86
C SER A 325 7.82 -4.69 -9.79
N ALA A 326 6.54 -4.99 -9.54
CA ALA A 326 6.10 -5.80 -8.41
C ALA A 326 4.73 -6.44 -8.73
N PRO A 327 4.70 -7.52 -9.53
CA PRO A 327 3.46 -8.08 -10.10
C PRO A 327 2.55 -8.83 -9.11
N SER A 328 2.64 -8.60 -7.80
CA SER A 328 1.60 -9.07 -6.89
C SER A 328 0.30 -8.26 -7.12
N PRO A 329 -0.86 -8.90 -7.36
CA PRO A 329 -2.12 -8.20 -7.69
C PRO A 329 -2.53 -7.14 -6.67
N ARG A 330 -2.24 -7.37 -5.38
CA ARG A 330 -2.54 -6.43 -4.29
C ARG A 330 -1.91 -5.05 -4.48
N PHE A 331 -0.78 -4.97 -5.19
CA PHE A 331 -0.08 -3.71 -5.46
C PHE A 331 -0.62 -2.97 -6.70
N GLY A 332 -1.37 -3.65 -7.56
CA GLY A 332 -1.90 -3.11 -8.81
C GLY A 332 -3.38 -2.74 -8.75
N TYR A 333 -4.11 -3.14 -7.71
CA TYR A 333 -5.57 -3.00 -7.63
C TYR A 333 -6.08 -1.56 -7.83
N GLY A 334 -5.30 -0.54 -7.45
CA GLY A 334 -5.68 0.86 -7.67
C GLY A 334 -6.02 1.19 -9.13
N VAL A 335 -5.32 0.55 -10.08
CA VAL A 335 -5.52 0.73 -11.52
C VAL A 335 -6.26 -0.45 -12.14
N LEU A 336 -5.91 -1.69 -11.76
CA LEU A 336 -6.49 -2.90 -12.34
C LEU A 336 -8.00 -2.99 -12.15
N LEU A 337 -8.54 -2.55 -11.00
CA LEU A 337 -9.98 -2.57 -10.75
C LEU A 337 -10.73 -1.60 -11.66
N ILE A 338 -10.16 -0.42 -11.92
CA ILE A 338 -10.79 0.55 -12.84
C ILE A 338 -10.70 0.05 -14.28
N LEU A 339 -9.54 -0.43 -14.70
CA LEU A 339 -9.37 -1.04 -16.02
C LEU A 339 -10.36 -2.19 -16.21
N SER A 340 -10.59 -3.02 -15.19
CA SER A 340 -11.51 -4.16 -15.28
C SER A 340 -12.99 -3.77 -15.24
N PHE A 341 -13.41 -2.96 -14.27
CA PHE A 341 -14.84 -2.72 -13.99
C PHE A 341 -15.44 -1.62 -14.84
N PHE A 342 -14.68 -0.56 -15.15
CA PHE A 342 -15.23 0.58 -15.88
C PHE A 342 -15.71 0.22 -17.30
N PRO A 343 -14.95 -0.50 -18.14
CA PRO A 343 -15.43 -0.91 -19.46
C PRO A 343 -16.71 -1.75 -19.39
N ALA A 344 -16.79 -2.68 -18.44
CA ALA A 344 -17.97 -3.51 -18.25
C ALA A 344 -19.20 -2.63 -17.92
N CYS A 345 -19.04 -1.66 -17.02
CA CYS A 345 -20.10 -0.70 -16.71
C CYS A 345 -20.44 0.21 -17.90
N LEU A 346 -19.45 0.64 -18.66
CA LEU A 346 -19.61 1.55 -19.79
C LEU A 346 -20.41 0.91 -20.93
N PHE A 347 -20.10 -0.34 -21.28
CA PHE A 347 -20.72 -1.05 -22.40
C PHE A 347 -22.02 -1.77 -22.01
N PHE A 348 -22.04 -2.44 -20.84
CA PHE A 348 -23.16 -3.26 -20.41
C PHE A 348 -24.06 -2.57 -19.38
N GLY A 349 -23.50 -1.71 -18.52
CA GLY A 349 -24.23 -1.05 -17.43
C GLY A 349 -25.39 -0.17 -17.90
N ARG A 350 -25.38 0.30 -19.15
CA ARG A 350 -26.54 1.00 -19.75
C ARG A 350 -27.78 0.11 -19.86
N TYR A 351 -27.61 -1.19 -20.06
CA TYR A 351 -28.70 -2.16 -20.21
C TYR A 351 -29.15 -2.76 -18.87
N ILE A 352 -28.30 -2.71 -17.84
CA ILE A 352 -28.61 -3.23 -16.51
C ILE A 352 -29.48 -2.21 -15.75
N SER A 353 -30.55 -2.68 -15.10
CA SER A 353 -31.42 -1.82 -14.29
C SER A 353 -30.81 -1.52 -12.93
N THR A 354 -30.87 -0.26 -12.49
CA THR A 354 -30.43 0.14 -11.14
C THR A 354 -31.34 -0.39 -10.03
N ARG A 355 -32.52 -0.92 -10.36
CA ARG A 355 -33.39 -1.63 -9.41
C ARG A 355 -32.71 -2.86 -8.81
N LEU A 356 -31.77 -3.47 -9.53
CA LEU A 356 -30.98 -4.61 -9.05
C LEU A 356 -29.97 -4.21 -7.96
N HIS A 357 -29.68 -2.92 -7.77
CA HIS A 357 -28.67 -2.50 -6.81
C HIS A 357 -29.09 -2.78 -5.36
N GLN A 358 -30.36 -2.53 -5.01
CA GLN A 358 -30.87 -2.79 -3.66
C GLN A 358 -30.73 -4.25 -3.22
N PRO A 359 -31.22 -5.26 -3.98
CA PRO A 359 -31.05 -6.65 -3.58
C PRO A 359 -29.57 -7.06 -3.53
N VAL A 360 -28.75 -6.63 -4.50
CA VAL A 360 -27.29 -6.91 -4.50
C VAL A 360 -26.63 -6.33 -3.25
N PHE A 361 -26.97 -5.10 -2.88
CA PHE A 361 -26.43 -4.43 -1.70
C PHE A 361 -26.88 -5.11 -0.40
N LEU A 362 -28.14 -5.52 -0.29
CA LEU A 362 -28.64 -6.29 0.86
C LEU A 362 -27.94 -7.64 1.00
N ILE A 363 -27.70 -8.35 -0.10
CA ILE A 363 -26.92 -9.59 -0.11
C ILE A 363 -25.49 -9.33 0.37
N ALA A 364 -24.85 -8.27 -0.11
CA ALA A 364 -23.50 -7.90 0.32
C ALA A 364 -23.44 -7.57 1.82
N ILE A 365 -24.45 -6.86 2.35
CA ILE A 365 -24.59 -6.60 3.79
C ILE A 365 -24.78 -7.92 4.55
N ALA A 366 -25.68 -8.80 4.10
CA ALA A 366 -25.95 -10.06 4.79
C ALA A 366 -24.69 -10.94 4.89
N ILE A 367 -23.94 -11.04 3.79
CA ILE A 367 -22.66 -11.78 3.77
C ILE A 367 -21.62 -11.11 4.68
N SER A 368 -21.55 -9.78 4.66
CA SER A 368 -20.65 -9.02 5.54
C SER A 368 -21.01 -9.23 7.01
N CYS A 369 -22.30 -9.22 7.37
CA CYS A 369 -22.79 -9.48 8.72
C CYS A 369 -22.47 -10.92 9.16
N PHE A 370 -22.67 -11.91 8.30
CA PHE A 370 -22.31 -13.30 8.58
C PHE A 370 -20.80 -13.46 8.81
N TYR A 371 -19.98 -12.78 8.00
CA TYR A 371 -18.54 -12.75 8.18
C TYR A 371 -18.14 -12.12 9.53
N ILE A 372 -18.71 -10.96 9.87
CA ILE A 372 -18.49 -10.32 11.17
C ILE A 372 -18.89 -11.25 12.30
N TYR A 373 -20.04 -11.92 12.20
CA TYR A 373 -20.49 -12.89 13.19
C TYR A 373 -19.44 -13.98 13.41
N LYS A 374 -18.89 -14.58 12.35
CA LYS A 374 -17.80 -15.56 12.45
C LYS A 374 -16.55 -14.98 13.12
N LYS A 375 -16.16 -13.76 12.76
CA LYS A 375 -14.95 -13.09 13.31
C LYS A 375 -15.14 -12.49 14.70
N SER A 376 -16.37 -12.35 15.17
CA SER A 376 -16.70 -11.75 16.48
C SER A 376 -16.40 -12.64 17.68
N SER A 377 -15.98 -13.90 17.47
CA SER A 377 -15.66 -14.85 18.56
C SER A 377 -14.73 -14.26 19.64
N PRO A 378 -13.59 -13.60 19.31
CA PRO A 378 -12.71 -13.01 20.31
C PRO A 378 -13.35 -11.85 21.09
N ILE A 379 -14.29 -11.14 20.48
CA ILE A 379 -15.00 -10.01 21.12
C ILE A 379 -16.05 -10.56 22.09
N ARG A 380 -16.74 -11.66 21.73
CA ARG A 380 -17.69 -12.32 22.62
C ARG A 380 -17.03 -12.85 23.89
N SER A 381 -15.79 -13.33 23.81
CA SER A 381 -15.03 -13.76 24.99
C SER A 381 -14.43 -12.61 25.77
N LYS A 382 -14.09 -11.49 25.12
CA LYS A 382 -13.54 -10.28 25.77
C LYS A 382 -14.19 -9.00 25.22
N PRO A 383 -15.31 -8.55 25.81
CA PRO A 383 -16.05 -7.37 25.35
C PRO A 383 -15.24 -6.06 25.35
N ALA A 384 -14.18 -5.98 26.15
CA ALA A 384 -13.23 -4.86 26.15
C ALA A 384 -12.63 -4.59 24.76
N TYR A 385 -12.60 -5.60 23.86
CA TYR A 385 -12.14 -5.42 22.48
C TYR A 385 -13.07 -4.58 21.60
N LEU A 386 -14.23 -4.16 22.09
CA LEU A 386 -15.05 -3.14 21.43
C LEU A 386 -14.46 -1.72 21.59
N VAL A 387 -13.70 -1.51 22.66
CA VAL A 387 -13.11 -0.21 23.00
C VAL A 387 -11.62 -0.18 22.70
N TYR A 388 -10.92 -1.29 22.92
CA TYR A 388 -9.48 -1.38 22.74
C TYR A 388 -9.10 -2.44 21.71
N PRO A 389 -8.16 -2.17 20.78
CA PRO A 389 -7.65 -3.22 19.92
C PRO A 389 -6.95 -4.31 20.74
N VAL A 390 -7.00 -5.54 20.23
CA VAL A 390 -6.26 -6.66 20.81
C VAL A 390 -4.78 -6.32 20.82
N ALA A 391 -4.15 -6.46 21.99
CA ALA A 391 -2.72 -6.25 22.12
C ALA A 391 -1.95 -7.15 21.14
N LEU A 392 -0.93 -6.57 20.52
CA LEU A 392 0.03 -7.31 19.71
C LEU A 392 0.82 -8.26 20.61
N ASP A 393 1.24 -9.38 20.04
CA ASP A 393 2.05 -10.34 20.77
C ASP A 393 3.41 -9.71 21.14
N LYS A 394 3.91 -10.04 22.33
CA LYS A 394 5.25 -9.70 22.77
C LYS A 394 6.01 -11.00 22.95
N PRO A 395 6.74 -11.47 21.93
CA PRO A 395 7.49 -12.71 22.04
C PRO A 395 8.48 -12.60 23.21
N PRO A 396 8.67 -13.66 24.03
CA PRO A 396 9.79 -13.71 24.95
C PRO A 396 11.11 -13.65 24.16
N GLY A 397 12.19 -13.30 24.83
CA GLY A 397 13.46 -13.06 24.15
C GLY A 397 14.57 -12.75 25.14
N LYS A 398 15.79 -12.70 24.61
CA LYS A 398 16.99 -12.35 25.38
C LYS A 398 17.46 -10.95 25.01
N LYS A 399 18.06 -10.25 25.97
CA LYS A 399 18.82 -9.04 25.72
C LYS A 399 20.25 -9.39 25.34
N ILE A 400 20.76 -8.79 24.27
CA ILE A 400 22.16 -8.92 23.83
C ILE A 400 22.80 -7.54 23.94
N ASN A 401 23.96 -7.45 24.58
CA ASN A 401 24.71 -6.21 24.68
C ASN A 401 25.75 -6.13 23.55
N LEU A 402 25.69 -5.07 22.74
CA LEU A 402 26.73 -4.73 21.76
C LEU A 402 27.22 -3.32 22.08
N ASP A 403 28.50 -3.18 22.42
CA ASP A 403 29.18 -1.92 22.71
C ASP A 403 28.40 -0.93 23.61
N SER A 404 27.81 -1.45 24.70
CA SER A 404 27.02 -0.71 25.70
C SER A 404 25.58 -0.37 25.31
N ILE A 405 25.08 -0.89 24.18
CA ILE A 405 23.65 -0.81 23.81
C ILE A 405 23.03 -2.20 23.98
N GLU A 406 21.91 -2.27 24.70
CA GLU A 406 21.11 -3.49 24.81
C GLU A 406 20.14 -3.61 23.63
N PHE A 407 20.18 -4.76 22.97
CA PHE A 407 19.28 -5.15 21.90
C PHE A 407 18.35 -6.27 22.34
N TYR A 408 17.09 -6.20 21.96
CA TYR A 408 16.15 -7.29 22.17
C TYR A 408 16.19 -8.28 21.01
N LEU A 409 16.44 -9.57 21.30
CA LEU A 409 16.36 -10.66 20.33
C LEU A 409 15.22 -11.61 20.73
N PRO A 410 14.08 -11.58 20.01
CA PRO A 410 12.93 -12.39 20.32
C PRO A 410 13.14 -13.87 19.96
N GLU A 411 12.41 -14.73 20.66
CA GLU A 411 12.21 -16.13 20.29
C GLU A 411 11.19 -16.26 19.17
N ILE A 412 11.22 -17.41 18.48
CA ILE A 412 10.23 -17.73 17.45
C ILE A 412 8.95 -18.17 18.16
N ILE A 413 7.84 -17.48 17.89
CA ILE A 413 6.51 -17.80 18.42
C ILE A 413 5.54 -18.15 17.29
N ASN A 414 4.39 -18.76 17.63
CA ASN A 414 3.30 -19.07 16.70
C ASN A 414 3.70 -19.95 15.49
N ASN A 415 4.70 -20.83 15.66
CA ASN A 415 5.28 -21.63 14.57
C ASN A 415 5.77 -20.77 13.38
N GLY A 416 6.20 -19.54 13.64
CA GLY A 416 6.80 -18.65 12.66
C GLY A 416 8.09 -19.24 12.08
N TRP A 417 8.46 -18.81 10.87
CA TRP A 417 9.69 -19.26 10.21
C TRP A 417 10.91 -18.37 10.54
N MET A 418 10.68 -17.21 11.17
CA MET A 418 11.73 -16.30 11.65
C MET A 418 11.36 -15.64 12.98
N ARG A 419 12.34 -14.98 13.59
CA ARG A 419 12.17 -14.21 14.83
C ARG A 419 11.59 -12.84 14.47
N ASP A 420 10.34 -12.58 14.84
CA ASP A 420 9.70 -11.29 14.59
C ASP A 420 9.71 -10.43 15.84
N CYS A 421 9.92 -9.12 15.70
CA CYS A 421 9.94 -8.22 16.86
C CYS A 421 8.55 -7.87 17.39
N TYR A 422 7.47 -7.97 16.59
CA TYR A 422 6.11 -7.56 16.99
C TYR A 422 6.11 -6.20 17.73
N ASP A 423 5.54 -6.13 18.94
CA ASP A 423 5.55 -4.94 19.81
C ASP A 423 6.64 -4.98 20.90
N SER A 424 7.74 -5.71 20.67
CA SER A 424 8.89 -5.71 21.57
C SER A 424 9.56 -4.33 21.64
N GLU A 425 10.39 -4.11 22.67
CA GLU A 425 11.13 -2.86 22.90
C GLU A 425 12.16 -2.60 21.79
N VAL A 426 12.37 -1.33 21.46
CA VAL A 426 13.45 -0.90 20.55
C VAL A 426 14.73 -0.65 21.37
N PRO A 427 15.93 -1.01 20.86
CA PRO A 427 16.20 -1.62 19.56
C PRO A 427 15.98 -3.14 19.55
N CYS A 428 15.21 -3.64 18.59
CA CYS A 428 14.98 -5.06 18.37
C CYS A 428 15.66 -5.54 17.07
N ILE A 429 16.23 -6.75 17.12
CA ILE A 429 16.92 -7.40 16.00
C ILE A 429 16.32 -8.78 15.71
N TYR A 430 16.37 -9.21 14.45
CA TYR A 430 15.74 -10.48 13.96
C TYR A 430 16.73 -11.64 13.98
N GLN A 431 18.02 -11.33 14.04
CA GLN A 431 19.11 -12.29 14.09
C GLN A 431 20.37 -11.60 14.64
N GLU A 432 21.29 -12.39 15.16
CA GLU A 432 22.61 -11.91 15.52
C GLU A 432 23.39 -11.52 14.26
N ASN A 433 24.08 -10.37 14.30
CA ASN A 433 24.86 -9.85 13.18
C ASN A 433 26.24 -9.43 13.70
N ILE A 434 27.26 -10.21 13.37
CA ILE A 434 28.65 -9.98 13.79
C ILE A 434 29.25 -8.68 13.21
N TYR A 435 28.66 -8.16 12.14
CA TYR A 435 29.11 -6.94 11.48
C TYR A 435 28.40 -5.69 12.00
N LEU A 436 27.31 -5.84 12.78
CA LEU A 436 26.53 -4.72 13.29
C LEU A 436 27.27 -4.04 14.46
N GLN A 437 27.40 -2.72 14.38
CA GLN A 437 28.00 -1.91 15.44
C GLN A 437 27.16 -0.65 15.71
N PRO A 438 26.99 -0.24 16.98
CA PRO A 438 26.58 1.12 17.31
C PRO A 438 27.54 2.15 16.72
N ARG A 439 27.01 3.32 16.33
CA ARG A 439 27.85 4.45 15.89
C ARG A 439 28.41 5.27 17.05
N GLY A 440 27.74 5.23 18.19
CA GLY A 440 28.10 5.95 19.40
C GLY A 440 27.53 5.27 20.65
N LYS A 441 27.46 6.02 21.75
CA LYS A 441 27.01 5.49 23.05
C LYS A 441 25.49 5.53 23.21
N SER A 442 24.78 6.32 22.38
CA SER A 442 23.33 6.43 22.40
C SER A 442 22.72 5.73 21.20
N ILE A 443 21.52 5.16 21.40
CA ILE A 443 20.66 4.66 20.33
C ILE A 443 20.43 5.73 19.24
N LYS A 444 20.39 7.01 19.61
CA LYS A 444 20.19 8.14 18.68
C LYS A 444 21.37 8.37 17.73
N ASP A 445 22.57 7.91 18.11
CA ASP A 445 23.77 8.04 17.27
C ASP A 445 23.66 7.13 16.02
N GLY A 446 22.83 6.08 16.11
CA GLY A 446 22.52 5.19 15.00
C GLY A 446 23.42 3.98 14.90
N PHE A 447 23.29 3.26 13.78
CA PHE A 447 23.89 1.94 13.60
C PHE A 447 24.58 1.82 12.25
N LYS A 448 25.65 1.02 12.20
CA LYS A 448 26.42 0.75 10.98
C LYS A 448 26.78 -0.73 10.88
N ILE A 449 27.13 -1.15 9.67
CA ILE A 449 27.68 -2.49 9.42
C ILE A 449 29.13 -2.33 8.98
N THR A 450 30.06 -2.83 9.79
CA THR A 450 31.50 -2.78 9.49
C THR A 450 32.25 -3.96 10.14
N PRO A 451 33.20 -4.61 9.43
CA PRO A 451 33.53 -4.42 8.02
C PRO A 451 32.37 -4.83 7.08
N GLN A 452 32.51 -4.59 5.78
CA GLN A 452 31.49 -4.99 4.79
C GLN A 452 31.25 -6.51 4.87
N PRO A 453 29.98 -6.97 4.92
CA PRO A 453 29.69 -8.39 5.05
C PRO A 453 30.13 -9.20 3.84
N ASP A 454 30.59 -10.42 4.08
CA ASP A 454 30.91 -11.36 3.01
C ASP A 454 29.64 -11.87 2.28
N SER A 455 29.84 -12.45 1.08
CA SER A 455 28.74 -12.90 0.23
C SER A 455 27.92 -14.06 0.82
N ASN A 456 28.53 -14.89 1.67
CA ASN A 456 27.86 -16.02 2.32
C ASN A 456 26.94 -15.51 3.44
N PHE A 457 27.38 -14.51 4.21
CA PHE A 457 26.52 -13.80 5.16
C PHE A 457 25.35 -13.14 4.45
N VAL A 458 25.61 -12.36 3.39
CA VAL A 458 24.57 -11.65 2.63
C VAL A 458 23.50 -12.60 2.09
N ARG A 459 23.86 -13.80 1.61
CA ARG A 459 22.91 -14.79 1.09
C ARG A 459 22.10 -15.52 2.16
N LYS A 460 22.67 -15.68 3.37
CA LYS A 460 22.03 -16.40 4.49
C LYS A 460 21.27 -15.47 5.44
N TYR A 461 21.45 -14.16 5.29
CA TYR A 461 20.75 -13.16 6.07
C TYR A 461 19.23 -13.26 5.86
N ILE A 462 18.47 -13.13 6.94
CA ILE A 462 17.01 -13.10 6.93
C ILE A 462 16.58 -11.68 6.56
N TYR A 463 16.01 -11.52 5.37
CA TYR A 463 15.58 -10.22 4.84
C TYR A 463 14.11 -9.92 5.07
#